data_AF-A0A8T4MNJ0-F1
#
_entry.id   AF-A0A8T4MNJ0-F1
#
_cell.length_a   1.000
_cell.length_b   1.000
_cell.length_c   1.000
_cell.angle_alpha   90.00
_cell.angle_beta   90.00
_cell.angle_gamma   90.00
#
_symmetry.space_group_name_H-M   'P 1'
#
loop_
_entity.id
_entity.type
_entity.pdbx_description
1 polymer ?
#
loop_
_entity_poly.entity_id
_entity_poly.type
_entity_poly.pdbx_seq_one_letter_code
_entity_poly.pdbx_strand_id
1 'polypeptide(L)' 'MIISLIILIVFLIVAIVVLAFAFWIWMIIDCARRDFKKENDKIVWILVVVLLQILGALIYYFAVKISKKK' A
#
# COMPACT_ATOMS: atom_id res chain seq x y z
N MET A 1 -3.32 28.15 -22.54
CA MET A 1 -4.38 27.12 -22.48
C MET A 1 -3.80 25.72 -22.26
N ILE A 2 -2.94 25.20 -23.15
CA ILE A 2 -2.33 23.86 -23.03
C ILE A 2 -1.44 23.73 -21.77
N ILE A 3 -0.61 24.73 -21.48
CA ILE A 3 0.30 24.70 -20.31
C ILE A 3 -0.46 24.60 -18.98
N SER A 4 -1.55 25.36 -18.80
CA SER A 4 -2.40 25.24 -17.61
C SER A 4 -3.03 23.84 -17.47
N LEU A 5 -3.43 23.21 -18.57
CA LEU A 5 -3.98 21.85 -18.55
C LEU A 5 -2.92 20.83 -18.10
N ILE A 6 -1.68 20.97 -18.59
CA ILE A 6 -0.55 20.10 -18.20
C ILE A 6 -0.26 20.26 -16.70
N ILE A 7 -0.21 21.50 -16.20
CA ILE A 7 0.03 21.78 -14.77
C ILE A 7 -1.05 21.13 -13.89
N LEU A 8 -2.32 21.23 -14.29
CA LEU A 8 -3.43 20.61 -13.57
C LEU A 8 -3.30 19.07 -13.52
N ILE A 9 -2.96 18.44 -14.65
CA ILE A 9 -2.77 16.99 -14.74
C ILE A 9 -1.60 16.54 -13.85
N VAL A 10 -0.48 17.26 -13.89
CA VAL A 10 0.68 16.95 -13.05
C VAL A 10 0.31 17.05 -11.57
N PHE A 11 -0.42 18.10 -11.18
CA PHE A 11 -0.88 18.26 -9.80
C PHE A 11 -1.77 17.10 -9.33
N LEU A 12 -2.69 16.64 -10.18
CA LEU A 12 -3.54 15.48 -9.89
C LEU A 12 -2.72 14.19 -9.75
N ILE A 13 -1.74 13.97 -10.64
CA ILE A 13 -0.87 12.79 -10.57
C ILE A 13 -0.07 12.81 -9.27
N VAL A 14 0.51 13.96 -8.90
CA VAL A 14 1.28 14.10 -7.66
C VAL A 14 0.39 13.81 -6.45
N ALA A 15 -0.84 14.34 -6.41
CA ALA A 15 -1.78 14.06 -5.33
C ALA A 15 -2.09 12.55 -5.20
N ILE A 16 -2.32 11.86 -6.33
CA ILE A 16 -2.57 10.41 -6.36
C ILE A 16 -1.34 9.63 -5.88
N VAL A 17 -0.14 10.02 -6.31
CA VAL A 17 1.11 9.36 -5.88
C VAL A 17 1.30 9.51 -4.37
N VAL A 18 1.08 10.71 -3.81
CA VAL A 18 1.18 10.94 -2.36
C VAL A 18 0.17 10.11 -1.59
N LEU A 19 -1.08 10.03 -2.06
CA LEU A 19 -2.12 9.19 -1.46
C LEU A 19 -1.74 7.70 -1.51
N ALA A 20 -1.22 7.23 -2.64
CA ALA A 20 -0.79 5.85 -2.80
C ALA A 20 0.43 5.52 -1.91
N PHE A 21 1.33 6.47 -1.72
CA PHE A 21 2.47 6.34 -0.81
C PHE A 21 2.03 6.30 0.65
N ALA A 22 1.09 7.18 1.04
CA ALA A 22 0.49 7.17 2.36
C ALA A 22 -0.25 5.84 2.63
N PHE A 23 -0.99 5.33 1.64
CA PHE A 23 -1.64 4.03 1.72
C PHE A 23 -0.63 2.89 1.88
N TRP A 24 0.47 2.91 1.12
CA TRP A 24 1.53 1.91 1.23
C TRP A 24 2.15 1.88 2.63
N ILE A 25 2.52 3.04 3.19
CA ILE A 25 3.03 3.15 4.56
C ILE A 25 2.01 2.63 5.57
N TRP A 26 0.73 2.98 5.40
CA TRP A 26 -0.33 2.54 6.28
C TRP A 26 -0.46 1.01 6.31
N MET A 27 -0.30 0.34 5.15
CA MET A 27 -0.31 -1.13 5.09
C MET A 27 0.90 -1.76 5.77
N ILE A 28 2.08 -1.12 5.72
CA ILE A 28 3.25 -1.58 6.49
C ILE A 28 2.98 -1.49 7.99
N ILE A 29 2.39 -0.37 8.46
CA ILE A 29 2.04 -0.18 9.86
C ILE A 29 0.99 -1.22 10.30
N ASP A 30 -0.04 -1.47 9.48
CA ASP A 30 -1.04 -2.50 9.75
C ASP A 30 -0.37 -3.88 9.89
N CYS A 31 0.52 -4.22 8.96
CA CYS A 31 1.27 -5.47 9.02
C CYS A 31 2.19 -5.54 10.26
N ALA A 32 2.85 -4.44 10.66
CA ALA A 32 3.70 -4.43 11.84
C ALA A 32 2.89 -4.57 13.15
N ARG A 33 1.69 -3.98 13.21
CA ARG A 33 0.83 -3.98 14.41
C ARG A 33 -0.06 -5.22 14.51
N ARG A 34 -0.27 -5.96 13.42
CA ARG A 34 -1.08 -7.17 13.42
C ARG A 34 -0.36 -8.31 14.12
N ASP A 35 -1.07 -8.97 15.02
CA ASP A 35 -0.62 -10.23 15.60
C ASP A 35 -0.90 -11.38 14.63
N PHE A 36 0.17 -11.83 13.98
CA PHE A 36 0.16 -13.06 13.20
C PHE A 36 0.36 -14.24 14.14
N LYS A 37 -0.38 -15.33 13.92
CA LYS A 37 -0.23 -16.58 14.70
C LYS A 37 1.17 -17.20 14.55
N LYS A 38 1.85 -16.91 13.44
CA LYS A 38 3.22 -17.32 13.16
C LYS A 38 4.08 -16.07 13.01
N GLU A 39 5.19 -16.03 13.72
CA GLU A 39 6.14 -14.91 13.69
C GLU A 39 6.69 -14.66 12.27
N ASN A 40 6.96 -15.75 11.54
CA ASN A 40 7.45 -15.70 10.16
C ASN A 40 6.46 -15.05 9.19
N ASP A 41 5.14 -15.19 9.40
CA ASP A 41 4.15 -14.61 8.49
C ASP A 41 4.20 -13.08 8.52
N LYS A 42 4.50 -12.48 9.69
CA LYS A 42 4.69 -11.02 9.81
C LYS A 42 5.83 -10.55 8.92
N ILE A 43 6.98 -11.24 9.00
CA ILE A 43 8.19 -10.88 8.27
C ILE A 43 7.96 -11.05 6.77
N VAL A 44 7.35 -12.16 6.34
CA VAL A 44 7.04 -12.41 4.92
C VAL A 44 6.13 -11.32 4.37
N TRP A 45 5.06 -10.95 5.08
CA TRP A 45 4.14 -9.90 4.61
C TRP A 45 4.78 -8.52 4.57
N ILE A 46 5.60 -8.16 5.57
CA ILE A 46 6.39 -6.92 5.51
C ILE A 46 7.30 -6.94 4.28
N LEU A 47 7.99 -8.05 4.01
CA LEU A 47 8.90 -8.16 2.87
C LEU A 47 8.17 -8.03 1.53
N VAL A 48 7.00 -8.67 1.39
CA VAL A 48 6.14 -8.56 0.21
C VAL A 48 5.66 -7.13 0.01
N VAL A 49 5.17 -6.46 1.07
CA VAL A 49 4.69 -5.08 1.00
C VAL A 49 5.84 -4.12 0.67
N VAL A 50 7.03 -4.33 1.24
CA VAL A 50 8.19 -3.45 1.00
C VAL A 50 8.78 -3.64 -0.40
N LEU A 51 8.98 -4.89 -0.86
CA LEU A 51 9.58 -5.19 -2.16
C LEU A 51 8.65 -4.86 -3.34
N LEU A 52 7.34 -5.09 -3.20
CA LEU A 52 6.37 -4.84 -4.26
C LEU A 52 5.68 -3.46 -4.14
N GLN A 53 6.08 -2.62 -3.17
CA GLN A 53 5.48 -1.30 -2.92
C GLN A 53 3.93 -1.35 -2.92
N ILE A 54 3.27 -0.52 -3.74
CA ILE A 54 1.82 -0.43 -3.86
C ILE A 54 1.19 -1.78 -4.24
N LEU A 55 1.84 -2.55 -5.12
CA LEU A 55 1.35 -3.90 -5.49
C LEU A 55 1.38 -4.84 -4.30
N GLY A 56 2.44 -4.76 -3.48
CA GLY A 56 2.56 -5.54 -2.25
C GLY A 56 1.51 -5.18 -1.21
N ALA A 57 1.22 -3.89 -1.05
CA ALA A 57 0.12 -3.39 -0.21
C ALA A 57 -1.24 -3.90 -0.69
N LEU A 58 -1.48 -3.95 -2.00
CA LEU A 58 -2.70 -4.52 -2.59
C LEU A 58 -2.81 -6.02 -2.28
N ILE A 59 -1.76 -6.79 -2.54
CA ILE A 59 -1.75 -8.24 -2.29
C ILE A 59 -1.98 -8.53 -0.80
N TYR A 60 -1.31 -7.79 0.09
CA TYR A 60 -1.54 -7.92 1.54
C TYR A 60 -2.99 -7.61 1.93
N TYR A 61 -3.58 -6.55 1.36
CA TYR A 61 -4.98 -6.21 1.62
C TYR A 61 -5.92 -7.36 1.20
N PHE A 62 -5.77 -7.89 -0.02
CA PHE A 62 -6.62 -8.98 -0.51
C PHE A 62 -6.37 -10.29 0.25
N ALA A 63 -5.12 -10.69 0.43
CA ALA A 63 -4.79 -11.98 1.04
C ALA A 63 -5.01 -12.01 2.55
N VAL A 64 -4.69 -10.93 3.27
CA VAL A 64 -4.70 -10.93 4.75
C VAL A 64 -5.95 -10.26 5.31
N LYS A 65 -6.46 -9.20 4.68
CA LYS A 65 -7.66 -8.50 5.19
C LYS A 65 -8.94 -9.19 4.76
N ILE A 66 -9.04 -9.68 3.51
CA ILE A 66 -10.28 -10.33 3.02
C ILE A 66 -10.39 -11.79 3.49
N SER A 67 -9.27 -12.52 3.58
CA SER A 67 -9.29 -13.94 3.99
C SER A 67 -9.67 -14.17 5.45
N LYS A 68 -9.52 -13.17 6.34
CA LYS A 68 -10.00 -13.24 7.73
C LYS A 68 -11.54 -13.24 7.89
N LYS A 69 -12.30 -13.17 6.79
CA LYS A 69 -13.78 -13.15 6.81
C LYS A 69 -14.42 -14.54 6.59
N LYS A 70 -13.70 -15.63 6.84
CA LYS A 70 -14.25 -17.00 6.84
C LYS A 70 -13.94 -17.70 8.16
#